data_AF-A0A2Z4LWV3-F1
#
_entry.id   AF-A0A2Z4LWV3-F1
#
_cell.length_a   1.000
_cell.length_b   1.000
_cell.length_c   1.000
_cell.angle_alpha   90.00
_cell.angle_beta   90.00
_cell.angle_gamma   90.00
#
_symmetry.space_group_name_H-M   'P 1'
#
loop_
_entity.id
_entity.type
_entity.pdbx_description
1 polymer ?
#
loop_
_entity_poly.entity_id
_entity_poly.type
_entity_poly.pdbx_seq_one_letter_code
_entity_poly.pdbx_strand_id
1 'polypeptide(L)'
;MKTEQCPICYTNLEVKEFAPCDDCGGLDEEINHFKNGIHKYNVYEIYNGFKLQLCNFCDVDFGSYKSEYWRFLGNKRIGYENFKLVSSVDNPMIQKTKYCPECNRGLKFLMFLRDLREIIKQEETN
;
A
#
# COMPACT_ATOMS: atom_id res chain seq x y z
N MET A 1 15.72 -5.01 22.15
CA MET A 1 15.18 -5.01 20.77
C MET A 1 14.83 -3.58 20.42
N LYS A 2 15.33 -3.03 19.31
CA LYS A 2 14.81 -1.75 18.79
C LYS A 2 13.41 -2.04 18.27
N THR A 3 12.39 -1.38 18.83
CA THR A 3 11.06 -1.36 18.24
C THR A 3 11.15 -0.56 16.94
N GLU A 4 10.77 -1.17 15.82
CA GLU A 4 10.66 -0.44 14.56
C GLU A 4 9.46 0.51 14.65
N GLN A 5 9.65 1.76 14.27
CA GLN A 5 8.63 2.81 14.29
C GLN A 5 8.05 3.03 12.89
N CYS A 6 6.78 3.41 12.83
CA CYS A 6 6.08 3.76 11.61
C CYS A 6 6.80 4.93 10.91
N PRO A 7 7.15 4.82 9.62
CA PRO A 7 7.83 5.88 8.90
C PRO A 7 6.97 7.14 8.66
N ILE A 8 5.66 7.05 8.94
CA ILE A 8 4.70 8.14 8.72
C ILE A 8 4.35 8.85 10.03
N CYS A 9 3.98 8.10 11.07
CA CYS A 9 3.50 8.66 12.34
C CYS A 9 4.39 8.36 13.55
N TYR A 10 5.49 7.63 13.37
CA TYR A 10 6.46 7.26 14.42
C TYR A 10 5.95 6.37 15.56
N THR A 11 4.68 5.92 15.51
CA THR A 11 4.15 4.91 16.42
C THR A 11 4.92 3.59 16.29
N ASN A 12 5.13 2.88 17.39
CA ASN A 12 5.74 1.55 17.37
C ASN A 12 4.91 0.58 16.52
N LEU A 13 5.58 -0.20 15.67
CA LEU A 13 4.95 -1.19 14.81
C LEU A 13 4.75 -2.51 15.56
N GLU A 14 3.57 -3.10 15.36
CA GLU A 14 3.26 -4.45 15.83
C GLU A 14 3.46 -5.48 14.72
N VAL A 15 3.47 -6.76 15.08
CA VAL A 15 3.48 -7.85 14.10
C VAL A 15 2.06 -8.38 13.98
N LYS A 16 1.49 -8.33 12.76
CA LYS A 16 0.12 -8.77 12.48
C LYS A 16 0.10 -9.75 11.31
N GLU A 17 -0.85 -10.67 11.30
CA GLU A 17 -1.21 -11.41 10.08
C GLU A 17 -1.76 -10.43 9.04
N PHE A 18 -1.40 -10.67 7.79
CA PHE A 18 -1.64 -9.72 6.71
C PHE A 18 -1.97 -10.48 5.44
N ALA A 19 -3.13 -10.18 4.86
CA ALA A 19 -3.54 -10.70 3.58
C ALA A 19 -2.61 -10.15 2.47
N PRO A 20 -2.55 -10.79 1.31
CA PRO A 20 -1.55 -10.47 0.29
C PRO A 20 -1.62 -9.05 -0.31
N CYS A 21 -2.70 -8.27 -0.10
CA CYS A 21 -2.79 -6.91 -0.59
C CYS A 21 -2.00 -5.95 0.30
N ASP A 22 -1.00 -5.25 -0.24
CA ASP A 22 -0.14 -4.32 0.50
C ASP A 22 -0.91 -3.14 1.11
N ASP A 23 -2.03 -2.73 0.50
CA ASP A 23 -2.85 -1.61 0.98
C ASP A 23 -3.82 -2.04 2.10
N CYS A 24 -4.76 -2.95 1.79
CA CYS A 24 -5.84 -3.32 2.71
C CYS A 24 -5.56 -4.55 3.57
N GLY A 25 -4.46 -5.28 3.36
CA GLY A 25 -4.31 -6.65 3.87
C GLY A 25 -4.27 -6.80 5.40
N GLY A 26 -4.14 -5.70 6.15
CA GLY A 26 -4.14 -5.70 7.62
C GLY A 26 -5.52 -5.62 8.25
N LEU A 27 -6.57 -5.45 7.44
CA LEU A 27 -7.95 -5.44 7.89
C LEU A 27 -8.41 -6.88 8.14
N ASP A 28 -9.09 -7.11 9.27
CA ASP A 28 -9.54 -8.46 9.66
C ASP A 28 -10.52 -9.06 8.63
N GLU A 29 -11.33 -8.20 8.00
CA GLU A 29 -12.22 -8.58 6.90
C GLU A 29 -11.44 -9.10 5.69
N GLU A 30 -10.31 -8.49 5.33
CA GLU A 30 -9.51 -8.87 4.17
C GLU A 30 -8.79 -10.21 4.37
N ILE A 31 -8.44 -10.55 5.62
CA ILE A 31 -7.97 -11.90 5.97
C ILE A 31 -9.07 -12.93 5.73
N ASN A 32 -10.31 -12.64 6.09
CA ASN A 32 -11.44 -13.52 5.84
C ASN A 32 -11.75 -13.63 4.34
N HIS A 33 -11.69 -12.52 3.59
CA HIS A 33 -11.87 -12.53 2.14
C HIS A 33 -10.81 -13.38 1.43
N PHE A 34 -9.55 -13.30 1.87
CA PHE A 34 -8.48 -14.16 1.38
C PHE A 34 -8.78 -15.65 1.65
N LYS A 35 -9.16 -16.00 2.89
CA LYS A 35 -9.47 -17.40 3.26
C LYS A 35 -10.63 -17.99 2.46
N ASN A 36 -11.56 -17.16 2.01
CA ASN A 36 -12.69 -17.56 1.18
C ASN A 36 -12.42 -17.46 -0.34
N GLY A 37 -11.21 -17.08 -0.76
CA GLY A 37 -10.85 -17.00 -2.17
C GLY A 37 -11.59 -15.91 -2.96
N ILE A 38 -12.00 -14.83 -2.30
CA ILE A 38 -12.81 -13.77 -2.92
C ILE A 38 -12.00 -12.91 -3.89
N HIS A 39 -10.74 -12.65 -3.55
CA HIS A 39 -9.90 -11.68 -4.26
C HIS A 39 -8.85 -12.35 -5.15
N LYS A 40 -8.52 -11.68 -6.25
CA LYS A 40 -7.31 -11.94 -7.06
C LYS A 40 -6.26 -10.90 -6.73
N TYR A 41 -4.99 -11.26 -6.89
CA TYR A 41 -3.87 -10.38 -6.55
C TYR A 41 -2.92 -10.23 -7.73
N ASN A 42 -2.47 -9.00 -7.95
CA ASN A 42 -1.54 -8.62 -9.01
C ASN A 42 -0.44 -7.73 -8.43
N VAL A 43 0.75 -7.78 -9.03
CA VAL A 43 1.82 -6.83 -8.75
C VAL A 43 1.79 -5.74 -9.81
N TYR A 44 1.67 -4.49 -9.34
CA TYR A 44 1.70 -3.31 -10.17
C TYR A 44 2.96 -2.50 -9.88
N GLU A 45 3.53 -1.94 -10.94
CA GLU A 45 4.43 -0.80 -10.85
C GLU A 45 3.56 0.46 -10.86
N ILE A 46 3.68 1.27 -9.81
CA ILE A 46 2.86 2.45 -9.52
C ILE A 46 3.81 3.62 -9.33
N TYR A 47 3.64 4.69 -10.11
CA TYR A 47 4.33 5.97 -9.97
C TYR A 47 5.85 5.89 -9.76
N ASN A 48 6.65 6.20 -10.79
CA ASN A 48 8.11 6.25 -10.70
C ASN A 48 8.77 4.93 -10.22
N GLY A 49 8.21 3.78 -10.62
CA GLY A 49 8.84 2.48 -10.43
C GLY A 49 8.54 1.74 -9.12
N PHE A 50 7.75 2.30 -8.19
CA PHE A 50 7.41 1.59 -6.97
C PHE A 50 6.52 0.38 -7.26
N LYS A 51 6.66 -0.69 -6.47
CA LYS A 51 5.89 -1.92 -6.68
C LYS A 51 5.01 -2.23 -5.49
N LEU A 52 3.71 -2.37 -5.75
CA LEU A 52 2.74 -2.88 -4.77
C LEU A 52 2.03 -4.11 -5.32
N GLN A 53 1.77 -5.05 -4.43
CA GLN A 53 0.86 -6.16 -4.67
C GLN A 53 -0.52 -5.75 -4.18
N LEU A 54 -1.51 -5.69 -5.06
CA LEU A 54 -2.86 -5.23 -4.75
C LEU A 54 -3.88 -6.32 -5.08
N CYS A 55 -4.98 -6.35 -4.31
CA CYS A 55 -6.15 -7.10 -4.72
C CYS A 55 -6.89 -6.38 -5.86
N ASN A 56 -7.75 -7.11 -6.56
CA ASN A 56 -8.59 -6.61 -7.66
C ASN A 56 -9.65 -5.58 -7.25
N PHE A 57 -9.77 -5.26 -5.96
CA PHE A 57 -10.58 -4.15 -5.46
C PHE A 57 -9.71 -2.91 -5.24
N CYS A 58 -8.58 -3.07 -4.54
CA CYS A 58 -7.66 -1.95 -4.28
C CYS A 58 -7.00 -1.41 -5.54
N ASP A 59 -6.79 -2.20 -6.59
CA ASP A 59 -6.24 -1.68 -7.86
C ASP A 59 -7.22 -0.74 -8.59
N VAL A 60 -8.53 -0.97 -8.46
CA VAL A 60 -9.58 -0.08 -8.96
C VAL A 60 -9.78 1.11 -8.02
N ASP A 61 -9.81 0.88 -6.71
CA ASP A 61 -10.10 1.92 -5.71
C ASP A 61 -8.90 2.84 -5.41
N PHE A 62 -7.69 2.51 -5.89
CA PHE A 62 -6.51 3.34 -5.65
C PHE A 62 -6.67 4.79 -6.14
N GLY A 63 -7.45 5.00 -7.21
CA GLY A 63 -7.78 6.34 -7.71
C GLY A 63 -8.65 7.18 -6.77
N SER A 64 -9.28 6.56 -5.76
CA SER A 64 -10.14 7.23 -4.79
C SER A 64 -9.35 8.05 -3.77
N TYR A 65 -8.07 7.72 -3.52
CA TYR A 65 -7.20 8.52 -2.65
C TYR A 65 -7.09 9.97 -3.14
N LYS A 66 -7.29 10.92 -2.22
CA LYS A 66 -7.18 12.35 -2.53
C LYS A 66 -5.73 12.79 -2.70
N SER A 67 -5.51 13.87 -3.44
CA SER A 67 -4.19 14.45 -3.70
C SER A 67 -3.38 14.67 -2.41
N GLU A 68 -4.04 15.17 -1.35
CA GLU A 68 -3.39 15.53 -0.08
C GLU A 68 -2.88 14.30 0.66
N TYR A 69 -3.47 13.12 0.41
CA TYR A 69 -2.97 11.87 0.96
C TYR A 69 -1.56 11.57 0.43
N TRP A 70 -1.33 11.81 -0.85
CA TRP A 70 -0.03 11.64 -1.51
C TRP A 70 0.90 12.85 -1.34
N ARG A 71 0.38 13.98 -0.87
CA ARG A 71 1.02 15.31 -0.87
C ARG A 71 1.21 15.94 -2.25
N PHE A 72 0.38 15.58 -3.23
CA PHE A 72 0.33 16.35 -4.46
C PHE A 72 -0.33 17.72 -4.22
N LEU A 73 0.18 18.75 -4.89
CA LEU A 73 -0.55 20.02 -5.06
C LEU A 73 -1.71 19.88 -6.05
N GLY A 74 -2.81 20.59 -5.77
CA GLY A 74 -4.00 20.62 -6.63
C GLY A 74 -4.77 19.28 -6.66
N ASN A 75 -5.40 18.99 -7.79
CA ASN A 75 -6.31 17.83 -7.94
C ASN A 75 -5.64 16.60 -8.57
N LYS A 76 -4.31 16.48 -8.50
CA LYS A 76 -3.57 15.35 -9.06
C LYS A 76 -3.82 14.08 -8.23
N ARG A 77 -4.19 13.00 -8.91
CA ARG A 77 -4.44 11.67 -8.33
C ARG A 77 -3.50 10.65 -8.95
N ILE A 78 -3.38 9.49 -8.29
CA ILE A 78 -2.75 8.32 -8.89
C ILE A 78 -3.88 7.43 -9.38
N GLY A 79 -4.17 7.49 -10.67
CA GLY A 79 -5.18 6.67 -11.32
C GLY A 79 -4.58 5.40 -11.94
N TYR A 80 -5.45 4.59 -12.55
CA TYR A 80 -5.05 3.36 -13.24
C TYR A 80 -4.09 3.63 -14.41
N GLU A 81 -4.10 4.82 -15.00
CA GLU A 81 -3.13 5.26 -16.01
C GLU A 81 -1.69 5.33 -15.50
N ASN A 82 -1.49 5.39 -14.18
CA ASN A 82 -0.18 5.36 -13.56
C ASN A 82 0.26 3.95 -13.16
N PHE A 83 -0.56 2.94 -13.46
CA PHE A 83 -0.32 1.56 -13.10
C PHE A 83 0.19 0.80 -14.32
N LYS A 84 1.24 0.01 -14.10
CA LYS A 84 1.71 -0.97 -15.06
C LYS A 84 1.67 -2.34 -14.41
N LEU A 85 0.84 -3.23 -14.94
CA LEU A 85 0.79 -4.62 -14.50
C LEU A 85 2.15 -5.29 -14.74
N VAL A 86 2.77 -5.79 -13.68
CA VAL A 86 4.04 -6.52 -13.74
C VAL A 86 3.79 -8.02 -13.84
N SER A 87 2.91 -8.55 -12.99
CA SER A 87 2.56 -9.98 -12.96
C SER A 87 1.28 -10.25 -12.18
N SER A 88 0.64 -11.39 -12.46
CA SER A 88 -0.35 -11.99 -11.55
C SER A 88 0.34 -12.72 -10.39
N VAL A 89 -0.40 -12.95 -9.30
CA VAL A 89 0.06 -13.73 -8.15
C VAL A 89 -0.76 -15.01 -8.07
N ASP A 90 -0.16 -16.12 -8.49
CA ASP A 90 -0.89 -17.39 -8.65
C ASP A 90 -1.07 -18.16 -7.31
N ASN A 91 -0.13 -18.00 -6.38
CA ASN A 91 -0.16 -18.64 -5.06
C ASN A 91 -0.01 -17.60 -3.94
N PRO A 92 -1.00 -16.70 -3.77
CA PRO A 92 -0.95 -15.69 -2.73
C PRO A 92 -1.03 -16.35 -1.34
N MET A 93 -0.32 -15.81 -0.35
CA MET A 93 -0.28 -16.35 1.01
C MET A 93 -0.45 -15.25 2.05
N ILE A 94 -1.11 -15.57 3.18
CA ILE A 94 -1.06 -14.73 4.38
C ILE A 94 0.37 -14.74 4.90
N GLN A 95 0.85 -13.57 5.27
CA GLN A 95 2.17 -13.38 5.86
C GLN A 95 2.07 -12.58 7.16
N LYS A 96 3.10 -12.68 8.00
CA LYS A 96 3.26 -11.76 9.13
C LYS A 96 4.02 -10.54 8.64
N THR A 97 3.50 -9.35 8.91
CA THR A 97 4.17 -8.10 8.57
C THR A 97 4.20 -7.16 9.77
N LYS A 98 5.02 -6.12 9.65
CA LYS A 98 4.97 -4.98 10.55
C LYS A 98 3.77 -4.11 10.18
N TYR A 99 2.94 -3.79 11.16
CA TYR A 99 1.69 -3.05 10.99
C TYR A 99 1.67 -1.86 11.93
N CYS A 100 1.14 -0.73 11.44
CA CYS A 100 0.92 0.44 12.27
C CYS A 100 -0.55 0.51 12.69
N PRO A 101 -0.87 0.45 14.01
CA PRO A 101 -2.26 0.51 14.48
C PRO A 101 -2.90 1.89 14.27
N GLU A 102 -2.10 2.96 14.25
CA GLU A 102 -2.61 4.33 14.05
C GLU A 102 -2.88 4.64 12.58
N CYS A 103 -1.98 4.24 11.68
CA CYS A 103 -2.16 4.45 10.23
C CYS A 103 -3.05 3.38 9.59
N ASN A 104 -3.35 2.30 10.29
CA ASN A 104 -4.05 1.12 9.78
C ASN A 104 -3.49 0.57 8.46
N ARG A 105 -2.16 0.45 8.37
CA ARG A 105 -1.45 0.01 7.17
C ARG A 105 -0.24 -0.87 7.49
N GLY A 106 0.09 -1.76 6.56
CA GLY A 106 1.29 -2.58 6.59
C GLY A 106 2.55 -1.78 6.21
N LEU A 107 3.70 -2.20 6.71
CA LEU A 107 4.97 -1.48 6.54
C LEU A 107 5.34 -1.25 5.08
N LYS A 108 5.08 -2.21 4.18
CA LYS A 108 5.42 -2.05 2.76
C LYS A 108 4.68 -0.86 2.12
N PHE A 109 3.38 -0.72 2.40
CA PHE A 109 2.61 0.43 1.93
C PHE A 109 3.04 1.74 2.60
N LEU A 110 3.37 1.69 3.90
CA LEU A 110 3.86 2.87 4.63
C LEU A 110 5.21 3.37 4.09
N MET A 111 6.11 2.45 3.71
CA MET A 111 7.38 2.77 3.06
C MET A 111 7.15 3.38 1.68
N PHE A 112 6.27 2.77 0.88
CA PHE A 112 5.83 3.35 -0.39
C PHE A 112 5.30 4.77 -0.22
N LEU A 113 4.38 4.99 0.73
CA LEU A 113 3.79 6.30 0.99
C LEU A 113 4.86 7.33 1.40
N ARG A 114 5.82 6.95 2.24
CA ARG A 114 6.94 7.82 2.62
C ARG A 114 7.77 8.20 1.39
N ASP A 115 8.21 7.21 0.63
CA ASP A 115 9.15 7.42 -0.49
C ASP A 115 8.50 8.20 -1.63
N LEU A 116 7.23 7.91 -1.93
CA LEU A 116 6.43 8.68 -2.87
C LEU A 116 6.31 10.15 -2.45
N ARG A 117 6.03 10.43 -1.17
CA ARG A 117 5.93 11.80 -0.65
C ARG A 117 7.25 12.57 -0.74
N GLU A 118 8.38 11.89 -0.59
CA GLU A 118 9.70 12.52 -0.76
C GLU A 118 10.00 12.84 -2.24
N ILE A 119 9.64 11.96 -3.18
CA ILE A 119 9.78 12.23 -4.62
C ILE A 119 8.92 13.42 -5.04
N ILE A 120 7.65 13.45 -4.63
CA ILE A 120 6.74 14.55 -4.98
C ILE A 120 7.29 15.88 -4.47
N LYS A 121 7.82 15.91 -3.24
CA LYS A 121 8.47 17.09 -2.68
C LYS A 121 9.67 17.55 -3.51
N GLN A 122 10.46 16.63 -4.06
CA GLN A 122 11.59 16.95 -4.94
C GLN A 122 11.14 17.45 -6.31
N GLU A 123 10.08 16.87 -6.88
CA GLU A 123 9.47 17.31 -8.15
C GLU A 123 8.92 18.74 -8.05
N GLU A 124 8.41 19.15 -6.89
CA GLU A 124 7.83 20.49 -6.68
C GLU A 124 8.85 21.58 -6.29
N THR A 125 10.09 21.20 -5.97
CA THR A 125 11.17 22.15 -5.62
C THR A 125 12.05 22.49 -6.84
N ASN A 126 11.92 21.76 -7.94
CA ASN A 126 12.63 21.97 -9.21
C ASN A 126 11.74 22.67 -10.24
#